data_AF-A0A540KZL9-F1
#
_entry.id   AF-A0A540KZL9-F1
#
_cell.length_a   1.000
_cell.length_b   1.000
_cell.length_c   1.000
_cell.angle_alpha   90.00
_cell.angle_beta   90.00
_cell.angle_gamma   90.00
#
_symmetry.space_group_name_H-M   'P 1'
#
loop_
_entity.id
_entity.type
_entity.pdbx_description
1 polymer ?
#
loop_
_entity_poly.entity_id
_entity_poly.type
_entity_poly.pdbx_seq_one_letter_code
_entity_poly.pdbx_strand_id
1 'polypeptide(L)'
;MEGAAAAAAAAEGRHPLKPHPRFNNGSSWKHKLRENCYKRVREDRMRLLWKMRMLPTPQTLNHIPNDLIKSAFQDIVSAELEKIKESSLDENVRSSTSVPEANDMLWEYDGLTNVYQGDCEEILLEMQRIFYEDMTIHPTRKEETEICAETWEDEEDEYLSQAVYEHMQLNDKQMHKEEVWCPVCKHGVLQENYNLIYCTLCKVQLNKGNEVNLEILRGRLAEVHTQHLDRGCKLKPKFCIETRFNITALYVFCAGCNTFEIVV
;
A
#
# COMPACT_ATOMS: atom_id res chain seq x y z
N MET A 1 -77.37 35.46 22.22
CA MET A 1 -76.83 36.56 23.05
C MET A 1 -76.27 35.88 24.29
N GLU A 2 -74.94 35.85 24.41
CA GLU A 2 -74.07 35.67 25.61
C GLU A 2 -74.42 34.58 26.66
N GLY A 3 -73.51 33.82 27.27
CA GLY A 3 -72.06 33.93 27.44
C GLY A 3 -71.54 32.77 28.31
N ALA A 4 -70.21 32.73 28.47
CA ALA A 4 -69.38 31.64 28.97
C ALA A 4 -69.42 31.35 30.50
N ALA A 5 -69.06 30.13 30.92
CA ALA A 5 -67.82 29.80 31.68
C ALA A 5 -67.91 28.50 32.54
N ALA A 6 -66.97 27.60 32.24
CA ALA A 6 -66.21 26.62 33.06
C ALA A 6 -66.66 26.17 34.48
N ALA A 7 -66.60 24.85 34.73
CA ALA A 7 -65.85 24.26 35.87
C ALA A 7 -65.61 22.75 35.67
N ALA A 8 -64.39 22.32 35.97
CA ALA A 8 -63.84 20.97 35.80
C ALA A 8 -63.92 20.14 37.10
N ALA A 9 -64.05 18.81 36.98
CA ALA A 9 -63.70 17.83 38.01
C ALA A 9 -63.35 16.49 37.31
N ALA A 10 -62.06 16.20 37.13
CA ALA A 10 -61.25 15.34 38.00
C ALA A 10 -61.41 13.84 37.69
N ALA A 11 -60.57 13.33 36.78
CA ALA A 11 -60.23 11.92 36.66
C ALA A 11 -58.71 11.80 36.84
N GLU A 12 -58.30 11.18 37.94
CA GLU A 12 -56.91 10.99 38.37
C GLU A 12 -56.13 10.13 37.36
N GLY A 13 -55.20 10.78 36.65
CA GLY A 13 -54.19 10.09 35.86
C GLY A 13 -53.08 9.54 36.75
N ARG A 14 -52.87 8.22 36.73
CA ARG A 14 -51.58 7.63 37.14
C ARG A 14 -50.53 8.08 36.14
N HIS A 15 -49.65 8.98 36.55
CA HIS A 15 -48.52 9.42 35.74
C HIS A 15 -47.54 8.25 35.50
N PRO A 16 -47.19 7.95 34.24
CA PRO A 16 -46.05 7.09 33.95
C PRO A 16 -44.77 7.80 34.42
N LEU A 17 -43.96 7.11 35.22
CA LEU A 17 -42.62 7.57 35.57
C LEU A 17 -41.82 7.73 34.28
N LYS A 18 -41.57 8.97 33.87
CA LYS A 18 -40.67 9.29 32.76
C LYS A 18 -39.29 8.68 33.06
N PRO A 19 -38.69 7.91 32.14
CA PRO A 19 -37.33 7.45 32.34
C PRO A 19 -36.40 8.66 32.39
N HIS A 20 -35.56 8.71 33.43
CA HIS A 20 -34.63 9.81 33.65
C HIS A 20 -33.64 9.91 32.48
N PRO A 21 -33.25 11.13 32.03
CA PRO A 21 -32.42 11.33 30.82
C PRO A 21 -31.00 10.77 30.93
N ARG A 22 -30.60 10.27 32.10
CA ARG A 22 -29.24 9.81 32.39
C ARG A 22 -28.89 8.42 31.83
N PHE A 23 -29.86 7.67 31.32
CA PHE A 23 -29.58 6.35 30.71
C PHE A 23 -29.35 6.40 29.20
N ASN A 24 -29.50 7.55 28.54
CA ASN A 24 -29.36 7.65 27.08
C ASN A 24 -27.92 7.87 26.59
N ASN A 25 -26.93 7.89 27.50
CA ASN A 25 -25.50 8.07 27.14
C ASN A 25 -24.77 6.72 26.91
N GLY A 26 -25.46 5.58 27.16
CA GLY A 26 -24.92 4.24 26.92
C GLY A 26 -24.83 3.89 25.43
N SER A 27 -25.66 4.51 24.59
CA SER A 27 -25.69 4.31 23.13
C SER A 27 -24.59 5.10 22.41
N SER A 28 -24.26 6.30 22.90
CA SER A 28 -23.27 7.20 22.27
C SER A 28 -21.84 6.65 22.38
N TRP A 29 -21.44 6.15 23.56
CA TRP A 29 -20.10 5.58 23.74
C TRP A 29 -19.95 4.26 22.98
N LYS A 30 -21.00 3.41 22.95
CA LYS A 30 -21.02 2.17 22.16
C LYS A 30 -20.94 2.45 20.67
N HIS A 31 -21.64 3.48 20.19
CA HIS A 31 -21.56 3.91 18.78
C HIS A 31 -20.16 4.42 18.46
N LYS A 32 -19.58 5.26 19.34
CA LYS A 32 -18.23 5.79 19.16
C LYS A 32 -17.15 4.71 19.23
N LEU A 33 -17.31 3.71 20.09
CA LEU A 33 -16.45 2.53 20.14
C LEU A 33 -16.55 1.74 18.83
N ARG A 34 -17.77 1.45 18.34
CA ARG A 34 -17.96 0.76 17.06
C ARG A 34 -17.32 1.53 15.91
N GLU A 35 -17.55 2.84 15.82
CA GLU A 35 -16.97 3.69 14.79
C GLU A 35 -15.42 3.67 14.83
N ASN A 36 -14.85 3.74 16.03
CA ASN A 36 -13.40 3.66 16.21
C ASN A 36 -12.84 2.27 15.85
N CYS A 37 -13.53 1.18 16.21
CA CYS A 37 -13.16 -0.17 15.80
C CYS A 37 -13.23 -0.32 14.29
N TYR A 38 -14.28 0.17 13.63
CA TYR A 38 -14.41 0.14 12.18
C TYR A 38 -13.30 0.95 11.49
N LYS A 39 -12.99 2.15 11.98
CA LYS A 39 -11.88 2.96 11.46
C LYS A 39 -10.55 2.23 11.60
N ARG A 40 -10.24 1.71 12.79
CA ARG A 40 -8.99 0.96 13.04
C ARG A 40 -8.89 -0.27 12.14
N VAL A 41 -9.94 -1.08 12.04
CA VAL A 41 -9.93 -2.28 11.18
C VAL A 41 -9.75 -1.91 9.71
N ARG A 42 -10.39 -0.82 9.24
CA ARG A 42 -10.20 -0.35 7.86
C ARG A 42 -8.78 0.14 7.61
N GLU A 43 -8.22 0.93 8.53
CA GLU A 43 -6.86 1.45 8.43
C GLU A 43 -5.81 0.33 8.51
N ASP A 44 -5.99 -0.64 9.41
CA ASP A 44 -5.11 -1.79 9.56
C ASP A 44 -5.18 -2.71 8.33
N ARG A 45 -6.39 -2.95 7.78
CA ARG A 45 -6.56 -3.68 6.52
C ARG A 45 -5.88 -2.97 5.37
N MET A 46 -6.09 -1.66 5.23
CA MET A 46 -5.45 -0.87 4.18
C MET A 46 -3.93 -0.90 4.30
N ARG A 47 -3.41 -0.74 5.52
CA ARG A 47 -1.97 -0.83 5.81
C ARG A 47 -1.41 -2.22 5.49
N LEU A 48 -2.14 -3.30 5.82
CA LEU A 48 -1.75 -4.67 5.51
C LEU A 48 -1.71 -4.90 3.99
N LEU A 49 -2.77 -4.50 3.28
CA LEU A 49 -2.82 -4.61 1.82
C LEU A 49 -1.69 -3.82 1.16
N TRP A 50 -1.38 -2.63 1.68
CA TRP A 50 -0.26 -1.83 1.21
C TRP A 50 1.08 -2.52 1.46
N LYS A 51 1.29 -3.12 2.64
CA LYS A 51 2.47 -3.94 2.93
C LYS A 51 2.59 -5.16 2.02
N MET A 52 1.48 -5.83 1.69
CA MET A 52 1.48 -6.98 0.78
C MET A 52 1.83 -6.57 -0.65
N ARG A 53 1.35 -5.40 -1.12
CA ARG A 53 1.70 -4.85 -2.44
C ARG A 53 3.16 -4.40 -2.54
N MET A 54 3.72 -3.89 -1.44
CA MET A 54 5.12 -3.47 -1.36
C MET A 54 6.10 -4.62 -1.12
N LEU A 55 5.61 -5.83 -0.80
CA LEU A 55 6.45 -7.01 -0.73
C LEU A 55 6.82 -7.45 -2.16
N PRO A 56 8.10 -7.72 -2.45
CA PRO A 56 8.51 -8.27 -3.74
C PRO A 56 7.75 -9.57 -4.02
N THR A 57 7.30 -9.73 -5.26
CA THR A 57 6.61 -10.90 -5.83
C THR A 57 7.29 -12.23 -5.41
N PRO A 58 6.56 -13.37 -5.36
CA PRO A 58 6.87 -14.56 -4.55
C PRO A 58 8.03 -15.44 -5.06
N GLN A 59 8.97 -14.87 -5.83
CA GLN A 59 10.17 -15.58 -6.26
C GLN A 59 11.22 -15.67 -5.15
N THR A 60 11.18 -14.76 -4.16
CA THR A 60 12.10 -14.75 -3.00
C THR A 60 11.62 -15.58 -1.81
N LEU A 61 10.33 -15.98 -1.76
CA LEU A 61 9.80 -16.77 -0.64
C LEU A 61 10.27 -18.24 -0.67
N ASN A 62 10.60 -18.77 -1.84
CA ASN A 62 11.10 -20.15 -2.00
C ASN A 62 12.51 -20.36 -1.44
N HIS A 63 13.23 -19.29 -1.09
CA HIS A 63 14.60 -19.35 -0.58
C HIS A 63 14.75 -19.02 0.91
N ILE A 64 13.66 -18.70 1.62
CA ILE A 64 13.73 -18.54 3.07
C ILE A 64 13.62 -19.95 3.69
N PRO A 65 14.66 -20.44 4.39
CA PRO A 65 14.58 -21.74 5.03
C PRO A 65 13.42 -21.72 6.02
N ASN A 66 12.50 -22.69 5.93
CA ASN A 66 11.37 -22.81 6.86
C ASN A 66 11.82 -22.81 8.33
N ASP A 67 13.05 -23.28 8.59
CA ASP A 67 13.68 -23.26 9.90
C ASP A 67 13.93 -21.84 10.43
N LEU A 68 14.23 -20.87 9.57
CA LEU A 68 14.43 -19.47 9.93
C LEU A 68 13.10 -18.79 10.29
N ILE A 69 12.03 -19.12 9.56
CA ILE A 69 10.66 -18.62 9.86
C ILE A 69 10.17 -19.24 11.17
N LYS A 70 10.42 -20.55 11.37
CA LYS A 70 10.05 -21.27 12.58
C LYS A 70 10.82 -20.78 13.81
N SER A 71 12.13 -20.52 13.69
CA SER A 71 12.92 -19.97 14.79
C SER A 71 12.46 -18.55 15.12
N ALA A 72 12.28 -17.67 14.13
CA ALA A 72 11.80 -16.32 14.36
C ALA A 72 10.41 -16.29 15.02
N PHE A 73 9.50 -17.18 14.62
CA PHE A 73 8.19 -17.30 15.26
C PHE A 73 8.30 -17.80 16.71
N GLN A 74 9.12 -18.82 16.97
CA GLN A 74 9.37 -19.30 18.33
C GLN A 74 10.01 -18.23 19.22
N ASP A 75 10.93 -17.44 18.68
CA ASP A 75 11.58 -16.35 19.40
C ASP A 75 10.57 -15.26 19.77
N ILE A 76 9.69 -14.88 18.84
CA ILE A 76 8.62 -13.91 19.10
C ILE A 76 7.64 -14.43 20.15
N VAL A 77 7.14 -15.66 19.99
CA VAL A 77 6.19 -16.24 20.95
C VAL A 77 6.82 -16.39 22.33
N SER A 78 8.09 -16.78 22.41
CA SER A 78 8.81 -16.89 23.67
C SER A 78 9.01 -15.51 24.31
N ALA A 79 9.39 -14.50 23.52
CA ALA A 79 9.56 -13.13 24.02
C ALA A 79 8.24 -12.53 24.53
N GLU A 80 7.12 -12.76 23.84
CA GLU A 80 5.81 -12.29 24.29
C GLU A 80 5.30 -13.08 25.50
N LEU A 81 5.54 -14.39 25.56
CA LEU A 81 5.18 -15.23 26.71
C LEU A 81 5.97 -14.83 27.97
N GLU A 82 7.25 -14.53 27.85
CA GLU A 82 8.08 -14.05 28.96
C GLU A 82 7.61 -12.66 29.44
N LYS A 83 7.24 -11.74 28.54
CA LYS A 83 6.63 -10.45 28.93
C LYS A 83 5.34 -10.64 29.73
N ILE A 84 4.52 -11.63 29.37
CA ILE A 84 3.29 -11.95 30.12
C ILE A 84 3.62 -12.49 31.51
N LYS A 85 4.61 -13.38 31.62
CA LYS A 85 5.08 -13.90 32.93
C LYS A 85 5.69 -12.81 33.81
N GLU A 86 6.54 -11.96 33.24
CA GLU A 86 7.15 -10.82 33.96
C GLU A 86 6.08 -9.82 34.41
N SER A 87 5.06 -9.55 33.58
CA SER A 87 3.92 -8.71 33.97
C SER A 87 3.06 -9.30 35.10
N SER A 88 3.07 -10.63 35.28
CA SER A 88 2.34 -11.30 36.37
C SER A 88 3.11 -11.35 37.69
N LEU A 89 4.43 -11.20 37.65
CA LEU A 89 5.32 -11.23 38.82
C LEU A 89 5.47 -9.87 39.49
N ASP A 90 5.23 -8.77 38.76
CA ASP A 90 5.41 -7.40 39.29
C ASP A 90 4.24 -6.93 40.18
N GLU A 91 3.10 -7.64 40.18
CA GLU A 91 1.95 -7.33 41.06
C GLU A 91 1.95 -8.13 42.38
N ASN A 92 2.91 -9.04 42.61
CA ASN A 92 2.86 -9.94 43.77
C ASN A 92 3.99 -9.76 44.80
N VAL A 93 4.54 -8.55 44.92
CA VAL A 93 5.42 -8.17 46.03
C VAL A 93 4.79 -7.04 46.84
N ARG A 94 3.67 -7.36 47.52
CA ARG A 94 3.32 -6.92 48.89
C ARG A 94 1.88 -7.32 49.22
N SER A 95 1.69 -8.56 49.66
CA SER A 95 1.01 -8.90 50.93
C SER A 95 0.86 -10.41 51.05
N SER A 96 1.54 -10.99 52.04
CA SER A 96 1.29 -12.32 52.59
C SER A 96 -0.21 -12.49 52.90
N THR A 97 -0.87 -13.64 52.73
CA THR A 97 -0.68 -14.87 53.51
C THR A 97 -1.59 -15.98 52.95
N SER A 98 -1.14 -17.24 53.09
CA SER A 98 -1.89 -18.52 52.99
C SER A 98 -2.33 -19.05 51.61
N VAL A 99 -1.76 -20.21 51.29
CA VAL A 99 -2.28 -21.26 50.37
C VAL A 99 -3.20 -22.18 51.22
N PRO A 100 -4.33 -22.69 50.69
CA PRO A 100 -4.30 -23.97 49.98
C PRO A 100 -5.10 -24.02 48.67
N GLU A 101 -4.52 -24.80 47.76
CA GLU A 101 -5.16 -25.70 46.79
C GLU A 101 -6.15 -25.14 45.77
N ALA A 102 -5.65 -25.09 44.53
CA ALA A 102 -6.28 -25.64 43.33
C ALA A 102 -7.80 -25.55 43.24
N ASN A 103 -8.29 -24.51 42.57
CA ASN A 103 -9.34 -24.75 41.60
C ASN A 103 -9.18 -23.80 40.41
N ASP A 104 -8.57 -24.32 39.35
CA ASP A 104 -8.57 -23.73 38.02
C ASP A 104 -9.98 -23.89 37.44
N MET A 105 -10.88 -22.98 37.81
CA MET A 105 -12.29 -23.02 37.41
C MET A 105 -12.72 -21.64 36.91
N LEU A 106 -12.03 -21.15 35.88
CA LEU A 106 -12.37 -19.89 35.20
C LEU A 106 -13.54 -20.04 34.21
N TRP A 107 -14.09 -21.25 34.04
CA TRP A 107 -15.28 -21.48 33.24
C TRP A 107 -16.21 -22.51 33.90
N GLU A 108 -16.82 -22.16 35.03
CA GLU A 108 -18.13 -22.75 35.32
C GLU A 108 -19.11 -22.22 34.28
N TYR A 109 -19.23 -22.94 33.17
CA TYR A 109 -20.32 -22.78 32.23
C TYR A 109 -21.58 -23.31 32.93
N ASP A 110 -22.27 -22.41 33.63
CA ASP A 110 -23.64 -22.66 34.09
C ASP A 110 -24.50 -22.87 32.85
N GLY A 111 -24.74 -24.15 32.55
CA GLY A 111 -25.55 -24.58 31.42
C GLY A 111 -26.81 -23.75 31.31
N LEU A 112 -27.10 -23.36 30.07
CA LEU A 112 -28.21 -22.53 29.62
C LEU A 112 -29.56 -23.08 30.15
N THR A 113 -29.89 -22.77 31.40
CA THR A 113 -31.09 -23.28 32.07
C THR A 113 -32.26 -22.30 31.97
N ASN A 114 -32.10 -21.18 31.26
CA ASN A 114 -33.17 -20.20 31.12
C ASN A 114 -33.21 -19.43 29.79
N VAL A 115 -32.68 -19.99 28.70
CA VAL A 115 -32.98 -19.47 27.35
C VAL A 115 -33.99 -20.43 26.73
N TYR A 116 -35.21 -19.96 26.56
CA TYR A 116 -36.28 -20.70 25.90
C TYR A 116 -35.81 -20.99 24.46
N GLN A 117 -35.92 -22.25 24.02
CA GLN A 117 -35.42 -22.70 22.72
C GLN A 117 -35.96 -21.88 21.53
N GLY A 118 -37.11 -21.21 21.71
CA GLY A 118 -37.70 -20.29 20.73
C GLY A 118 -36.96 -18.95 20.55
N ASP A 119 -36.22 -18.46 21.56
CA ASP A 119 -35.52 -17.16 21.46
C ASP A 119 -34.31 -17.26 20.50
N CYS A 120 -33.68 -18.43 20.44
CA CYS A 120 -32.64 -18.72 19.45
C CYS A 120 -33.23 -18.90 18.04
N GLU A 121 -34.44 -19.47 17.94
CA GLU A 121 -35.15 -19.65 16.66
C GLU A 121 -35.57 -18.29 16.07
N GLU A 122 -36.06 -17.36 16.89
CA GLU A 122 -36.42 -16.01 16.46
C GLU A 122 -35.20 -15.24 15.91
N ILE A 123 -34.07 -15.30 16.61
CA ILE A 123 -32.82 -14.66 16.17
C ILE A 123 -32.35 -15.27 14.83
N LEU A 124 -32.40 -16.59 14.70
CA LEU A 124 -32.01 -17.28 13.46
C LEU A 124 -32.93 -16.92 12.28
N LEU A 125 -34.24 -16.83 12.53
CA LEU A 125 -35.22 -16.43 11.52
C LEU A 125 -35.05 -14.96 11.09
N GLU A 126 -34.75 -14.06 12.03
CA GLU A 126 -34.47 -12.66 11.67
C GLU A 126 -33.13 -12.48 10.96
N MET A 127 -32.09 -13.25 11.33
CA MET A 127 -30.85 -13.31 10.55
C MET A 127 -31.10 -13.79 9.12
N GLN A 128 -31.97 -14.79 8.94
CA GLN A 128 -32.36 -15.30 7.63
C GLN A 128 -33.16 -14.26 6.81
N ARG A 129 -34.07 -13.51 7.46
CA ARG A 129 -34.83 -12.43 6.81
C ARG A 129 -33.90 -11.34 6.27
N ILE A 130 -32.99 -10.83 7.11
CA ILE A 130 -32.04 -9.77 6.74
C ILE A 130 -31.16 -10.22 5.56
N PHE A 131 -30.70 -11.47 5.58
CA PHE A 131 -29.89 -12.02 4.50
C PHE A 131 -30.63 -12.04 3.15
N TYR A 132 -31.91 -12.41 3.13
CA TYR A 132 -32.69 -12.43 1.90
C TYR A 132 -33.10 -11.03 1.44
N GLU A 133 -33.43 -10.13 2.37
CA GLU A 133 -33.68 -8.71 2.04
C GLU A 133 -32.45 -8.09 1.37
N ASP A 134 -31.24 -8.27 1.91
CA ASP A 134 -29.99 -7.79 1.31
C ASP A 134 -29.74 -8.38 -0.09
N MET A 135 -29.98 -9.69 -0.27
CA MET A 135 -29.87 -10.36 -1.56
C MET A 135 -30.85 -9.80 -2.61
N THR A 136 -32.05 -9.40 -2.20
CA THR A 136 -33.06 -8.80 -3.09
C THR A 136 -32.82 -7.30 -3.38
N ILE A 137 -32.06 -6.59 -2.53
CA ILE A 137 -31.69 -5.18 -2.72
C ILE A 137 -30.42 -5.06 -3.60
N HIS A 138 -29.59 -6.11 -3.65
CA HIS A 138 -28.36 -6.16 -4.44
C HIS A 138 -28.48 -6.07 -5.98
N PRO A 139 -29.59 -6.42 -6.66
CA PRO A 139 -29.72 -6.21 -8.10
C PRO A 139 -29.88 -4.72 -8.45
N THR A 140 -30.64 -3.96 -7.65
CA THR A 140 -31.02 -2.58 -7.96
C THR A 140 -29.92 -1.57 -7.64
N ARG A 141 -29.01 -1.90 -6.72
CA ARG A 141 -27.92 -1.01 -6.28
C ARG A 141 -26.61 -1.21 -7.03
N LYS A 142 -26.45 -2.32 -7.77
CA LYS A 142 -25.24 -2.60 -8.56
C LYS A 142 -25.08 -1.61 -9.71
N GLU A 143 -26.14 -1.30 -10.45
CA GLU A 143 -26.09 -0.31 -11.53
C GLU A 143 -25.65 1.07 -11.03
N GLU A 144 -26.20 1.58 -9.91
CA GLU A 144 -25.83 2.90 -9.38
C GLU A 144 -24.43 2.95 -8.75
N THR A 145 -23.94 1.84 -8.20
CA THR A 145 -22.62 1.77 -7.55
C THR A 145 -21.50 1.52 -8.55
N GLU A 146 -21.76 0.75 -9.62
CA GLU A 146 -20.82 0.56 -10.74
C GLU A 146 -20.64 1.86 -11.53
N ILE A 147 -21.73 2.58 -11.85
CA ILE A 147 -21.65 3.90 -12.51
C ILE A 147 -20.86 4.91 -11.66
N CYS A 148 -21.03 4.89 -10.34
CA CYS A 148 -20.29 5.77 -9.43
C CYS A 148 -18.80 5.36 -9.36
N ALA A 149 -18.48 4.08 -9.29
CA ALA A 149 -17.09 3.60 -9.23
C ALA A 149 -16.32 3.87 -10.54
N GLU A 150 -16.94 3.68 -11.70
CA GLU A 150 -16.36 3.99 -13.02
C GLU A 150 -15.93 5.47 -13.11
N THR A 151 -16.75 6.40 -12.61
CA THR A 151 -16.42 7.83 -12.65
C THR A 151 -15.18 8.23 -11.83
N TRP A 152 -14.88 7.54 -10.72
CA TRP A 152 -13.69 7.84 -9.92
C TRP A 152 -12.41 7.25 -10.52
N GLU A 153 -12.51 6.11 -11.20
CA GLU A 153 -11.36 5.47 -11.85
C GLU A 153 -10.85 6.34 -13.00
N ASP A 154 -11.74 6.87 -13.83
CA ASP A 154 -11.37 7.76 -14.94
C ASP A 154 -10.81 9.11 -14.46
N GLU A 155 -11.37 9.69 -13.39
CA GLU A 155 -10.88 10.94 -12.80
C GLU A 155 -9.51 10.78 -12.14
N GLU A 156 -9.25 9.64 -11.48
CA GLU A 156 -7.94 9.32 -10.90
C GLU A 156 -6.90 9.11 -12.00
N ASP A 157 -7.23 8.38 -13.06
CA ASP A 157 -6.33 8.15 -14.18
C ASP A 157 -5.99 9.45 -14.92
N GLU A 158 -6.96 10.34 -15.13
CA GLU A 158 -6.70 11.65 -15.74
C GLU A 158 -5.83 12.52 -14.83
N TYR A 159 -6.10 12.58 -13.52
CA TYR A 159 -5.26 13.28 -12.55
C TYR A 159 -3.82 12.73 -12.52
N LEU A 160 -3.66 11.41 -12.51
CA LEU A 160 -2.35 10.75 -12.53
C LEU A 160 -1.62 11.03 -13.84
N SER A 161 -2.32 10.99 -14.99
CA SER A 161 -1.74 11.30 -16.29
C SER A 161 -1.25 12.75 -16.37
N GLN A 162 -2.03 13.69 -15.83
CA GLN A 162 -1.68 15.11 -15.76
C GLN A 162 -0.50 15.33 -14.81
N ALA A 163 -0.50 14.72 -13.63
CA ALA A 163 0.60 14.80 -12.68
C ALA A 163 1.89 14.19 -13.26
N VAL A 164 1.80 13.07 -13.98
CA VAL A 164 2.93 12.50 -14.71
C VAL A 164 3.40 13.47 -15.78
N TYR A 165 2.52 14.03 -16.60
CA TYR A 165 2.89 15.00 -17.64
C TYR A 165 3.60 16.24 -17.06
N GLU A 166 3.08 16.80 -15.96
CA GLU A 166 3.65 17.96 -15.27
C GLU A 166 4.97 17.64 -14.57
N HIS A 167 5.07 16.52 -13.85
CA HIS A 167 6.25 16.16 -13.09
C HIS A 167 7.34 15.46 -13.93
N MET A 168 6.99 14.88 -15.07
CA MET A 168 7.94 14.23 -15.98
C MET A 168 8.73 15.24 -16.82
N GLN A 169 8.49 16.56 -16.69
CA GLN A 169 9.23 17.63 -17.35
C GLN A 169 9.67 17.27 -18.77
N LEU A 170 8.72 16.79 -19.59
CA LEU A 170 8.91 16.65 -21.04
C LEU A 170 8.85 18.05 -21.65
N ASN A 171 9.82 18.90 -21.31
CA ASN A 171 9.91 20.27 -21.80
C ASN A 171 10.38 20.27 -23.26
N ASP A 172 9.49 19.92 -24.19
CA ASP A 172 9.71 20.11 -25.63
C ASP A 172 9.83 21.61 -26.00
N LYS A 173 9.29 22.50 -25.17
CA LYS A 173 9.26 23.95 -25.42
C LYS A 173 10.53 24.68 -24.98
N GLN A 174 11.47 23.97 -24.35
CA GLN A 174 12.80 24.46 -24.04
C GLN A 174 13.83 23.44 -24.53
N MET A 175 13.83 23.18 -25.84
CA MET A 175 14.97 22.60 -26.56
C MET A 175 16.18 23.55 -26.48
N HIS A 176 16.74 23.70 -25.28
CA HIS A 176 18.17 23.87 -25.13
C HIS A 176 18.82 22.74 -25.94
N LYS A 177 19.73 23.06 -26.86
CA LYS A 177 20.60 22.13 -27.59
C LYS A 177 20.67 20.79 -26.86
N GLU A 178 20.07 19.74 -27.42
CA GLU A 178 19.94 18.44 -26.76
C GLU A 178 21.32 17.97 -26.28
N GLU A 179 21.57 18.11 -24.98
CA GLU A 179 22.88 17.87 -24.40
C GLU A 179 23.11 16.35 -24.36
N VAL A 180 24.05 15.88 -25.17
CA VAL A 180 24.42 14.46 -25.18
C VAL A 180 25.42 14.20 -24.06
N TRP A 181 25.03 13.44 -23.05
CA TRP A 181 25.92 13.04 -21.97
C TRP A 181 26.96 12.03 -22.43
N CYS A 182 28.18 12.16 -21.90
CA CYS A 182 29.27 11.26 -22.22
C CYS A 182 29.00 9.86 -21.65
N PRO A 183 28.95 8.81 -22.49
CA PRO A 183 28.60 7.46 -22.05
C PRO A 183 29.71 6.80 -21.20
N VAL A 184 30.94 7.31 -21.30
CA VAL A 184 32.10 6.79 -20.55
C VAL A 184 32.12 7.34 -19.12
N CYS A 185 32.12 8.67 -18.96
CA CYS A 185 32.23 9.29 -17.63
C CYS A 185 30.88 9.56 -16.96
N LYS A 186 29.77 9.61 -17.71
CA LYS A 186 28.38 9.85 -17.25
C LYS A 186 28.10 11.20 -16.60
N HIS A 187 29.09 12.09 -16.54
CA HIS A 187 28.97 13.41 -15.91
C HIS A 187 29.28 14.56 -16.87
N GLY A 188 30.06 14.32 -17.92
CA GLY A 188 30.43 15.37 -18.87
C GLY A 188 29.46 15.40 -20.04
N VAL A 189 29.25 16.59 -20.59
CA VAL A 189 28.50 16.78 -21.84
C VAL A 189 29.47 16.61 -23.01
N LEU A 190 29.02 15.94 -24.07
CA LEU A 190 29.75 15.83 -25.33
C LEU A 190 29.53 17.10 -26.15
N GLN A 191 30.63 17.63 -26.67
CA GLN A 191 30.63 18.77 -27.59
C GLN A 191 31.25 18.34 -28.91
N GLU A 192 30.81 18.96 -30.00
CA GLU A 192 31.42 18.79 -31.31
C GLU A 192 32.10 20.07 -31.77
N ASN A 193 33.30 19.91 -32.34
CA ASN A 193 33.99 20.90 -33.16
C ASN A 193 34.00 20.41 -34.62
N TYR A 194 34.70 21.12 -35.51
CA TYR A 194 34.77 20.77 -36.93
C TYR A 194 35.20 19.31 -37.20
N ASN A 195 36.15 18.77 -36.43
CA ASN A 195 36.74 17.45 -36.69
C ASN A 195 36.65 16.46 -35.52
N LEU A 196 36.15 16.89 -34.36
CA LEU A 196 36.21 16.08 -33.13
C LEU A 196 34.91 16.17 -32.34
N ILE A 197 34.49 15.04 -31.79
CA ILE A 197 33.52 14.97 -30.70
C ILE A 197 34.31 14.68 -29.43
N TYR A 198 34.18 15.54 -28.41
CA TYR A 198 34.96 15.42 -27.18
C TYR A 198 34.11 15.66 -25.94
N CYS A 199 34.54 15.09 -24.82
CA CYS A 199 33.90 15.33 -23.52
C CYS A 199 34.58 16.49 -22.80
N THR A 200 33.79 17.34 -22.14
CA THR A 200 34.31 18.46 -21.33
C THR A 200 34.99 18.03 -20.03
N LEU A 201 34.64 16.86 -19.48
CA LEU A 201 35.11 16.40 -18.16
C LEU A 201 36.05 15.20 -18.19
N CYS A 202 36.14 14.47 -19.32
CA CYS A 202 37.01 13.31 -19.43
C CYS A 202 37.79 13.30 -20.75
N LYS A 203 38.77 12.39 -20.88
CA LYS A 203 39.69 12.32 -22.03
C LYS A 203 39.08 11.69 -23.30
N VAL A 204 37.76 11.62 -23.39
CA VAL A 204 37.05 11.07 -24.54
C VAL A 204 37.17 12.04 -25.72
N GLN A 205 37.73 11.56 -26.83
CA GLN A 205 37.85 12.26 -28.09
C GLN A 205 37.63 11.28 -29.24
N LEU A 206 36.69 11.58 -30.13
CA LEU A 206 36.31 10.80 -31.31
C LEU A 206 36.53 11.66 -32.55
N ASN A 207 37.02 11.06 -33.63
CA ASN A 207 37.19 11.75 -34.90
C ASN A 207 35.83 11.80 -35.62
N LYS A 208 35.36 13.02 -35.89
CA LYS A 208 34.06 13.30 -36.54
C LYS A 208 34.07 12.88 -38.01
N GLY A 209 35.23 13.02 -38.68
CA GLY A 209 35.31 12.95 -40.14
C GLY A 209 34.21 13.83 -40.78
N ASN A 210 33.62 13.35 -41.88
CA ASN A 210 32.45 13.98 -42.51
C ASN A 210 31.13 13.26 -42.19
N GLU A 211 31.18 12.06 -41.61
CA GLU A 211 30.03 11.16 -41.53
C GLU A 211 29.44 11.03 -40.12
N VAL A 212 30.22 11.26 -39.07
CA VAL A 212 29.79 11.02 -37.68
C VAL A 212 29.58 12.35 -36.97
N ASN A 213 28.35 12.84 -36.87
CA ASN A 213 28.02 14.03 -36.06
C ASN A 213 27.48 13.64 -34.67
N LEU A 214 27.35 14.62 -33.77
CA LEU A 214 26.84 14.38 -32.42
C LEU A 214 25.41 13.81 -32.41
N GLU A 215 24.61 14.18 -33.40
CA GLU A 215 23.24 13.72 -33.59
C GLU A 215 23.16 12.22 -33.92
N ILE A 216 23.99 11.75 -34.85
CA ILE A 216 24.12 10.33 -35.20
C ILE A 216 24.63 9.54 -34.00
N LEU A 217 25.63 10.06 -33.28
CA LEU A 217 26.13 9.42 -32.05
C LEU A 217 25.01 9.27 -31.01
N ARG A 218 24.17 10.29 -30.83
CA ARG A 218 23.02 10.24 -29.94
C ARG A 218 22.04 9.14 -30.33
N GLY A 219 21.67 9.08 -31.61
CA GLY A 219 20.82 8.02 -32.16
C GLY A 219 21.40 6.63 -31.92
N ARG A 220 22.68 6.42 -32.22
CA ARG A 220 23.37 5.13 -32.00
C ARG A 220 23.44 4.73 -30.54
N LEU A 221 23.68 5.68 -29.62
CA LEU A 221 23.65 5.39 -28.18
C LEU A 221 22.25 4.93 -27.75
N ALA A 222 21.20 5.60 -28.21
CA ALA A 222 19.82 5.22 -27.90
C ALA A 222 19.48 3.82 -28.45
N GLU A 223 19.87 3.53 -29.69
CA GLU A 223 19.68 2.21 -30.32
C GLU A 223 20.38 1.10 -29.52
N VAL A 224 21.66 1.27 -29.19
CA VAL A 224 22.44 0.28 -28.44
C VAL A 224 21.85 0.04 -27.06
N HIS A 225 21.37 1.10 -26.38
CA HIS A 225 20.69 0.95 -25.10
C HIS A 225 19.37 0.20 -25.22
N THR A 226 18.59 0.47 -26.26
CA THR A 226 17.32 -0.21 -26.52
C THR A 226 17.55 -1.69 -26.83
N GLN A 227 18.48 -2.00 -27.73
CA GLN A 227 18.85 -3.38 -28.06
C GLN A 227 19.37 -4.16 -26.85
N HIS A 228 20.15 -3.50 -25.99
CA HIS A 228 20.61 -4.12 -24.74
C HIS A 228 19.44 -4.42 -23.79
N LEU A 229 18.48 -3.50 -23.68
CA LEU A 229 17.29 -3.66 -22.85
C LEU A 229 16.37 -4.77 -23.40
N ASP A 230 16.17 -4.83 -24.71
CA ASP A 230 15.34 -5.84 -25.39
C ASP A 230 15.87 -7.26 -25.21
N ARG A 231 17.19 -7.41 -25.02
CA ARG A 231 17.82 -8.69 -24.62
C ARG A 231 17.50 -9.11 -23.17
N GLY A 232 16.78 -8.28 -22.40
CA GLY A 232 16.40 -8.54 -21.01
C GLY A 232 17.55 -8.40 -20.01
N CYS A 233 18.67 -7.79 -20.39
CA CYS A 233 19.83 -7.67 -19.51
C CYS A 233 19.67 -6.51 -18.52
N LYS A 234 19.80 -6.81 -17.22
CA LYS A 234 19.67 -5.83 -16.13
C LYS A 234 20.99 -5.18 -15.73
N LEU A 235 22.12 -5.67 -16.25
CA LEU A 235 23.43 -5.10 -15.95
C LEU A 235 23.67 -3.81 -16.75
N LYS A 236 24.43 -2.88 -16.19
CA LYS A 236 24.73 -1.61 -16.88
C LYS A 236 25.84 -1.84 -17.92
N PRO A 237 25.60 -1.53 -19.22
CA PRO A 237 26.66 -1.58 -20.21
C PRO A 237 27.73 -0.54 -19.88
N LYS A 238 28.97 -0.85 -20.25
CA LYS A 238 30.14 0.01 -20.09
C LYS A 238 30.59 0.44 -21.48
N PHE A 239 31.03 1.69 -21.58
CA PHE A 239 31.53 2.26 -22.82
C PHE A 239 33.02 2.57 -22.69
N CYS A 240 33.77 2.32 -23.75
CA CYS A 240 35.18 2.65 -23.82
C CYS A 240 35.56 3.12 -25.23
N ILE A 241 36.60 3.95 -25.30
CA ILE A 241 37.21 4.34 -26.56
C ILE A 241 38.47 3.52 -26.74
N GLU A 242 38.60 2.90 -27.90
CA GLU A 242 39.80 2.17 -28.27
C GLU A 242 40.24 2.57 -29.67
N THR A 243 41.55 2.71 -29.85
CA THR A 243 42.17 2.92 -31.16
C THR A 243 42.71 1.60 -31.66
N ARG A 244 42.18 1.10 -32.78
CA ARG A 244 42.65 -0.11 -33.46
C ARG A 244 42.91 0.22 -34.92
N PHE A 245 44.06 -0.19 -35.45
CA PHE A 245 44.45 0.09 -36.84
C PHE A 245 44.38 1.58 -37.24
N ASN A 246 44.78 2.48 -36.33
CA ASN A 246 44.67 3.94 -36.48
C ASN A 246 43.24 4.49 -36.59
N ILE A 247 42.23 3.69 -36.25
CA ILE A 247 40.83 4.11 -36.17
C ILE A 247 40.43 4.13 -34.69
N THR A 248 40.03 5.30 -34.21
CA THR A 248 39.53 5.49 -32.85
C THR A 248 38.01 5.39 -32.86
N ALA A 249 37.47 4.36 -32.20
CA ALA A 249 36.05 4.06 -32.18
C ALA A 249 35.52 3.97 -30.75
N LEU A 250 34.23 4.21 -30.58
CA LEU A 250 33.51 4.03 -29.33
C LEU A 250 32.90 2.63 -29.30
N TYR A 251 33.21 1.87 -28.26
CA TYR A 251 32.69 0.52 -28.06
C TYR A 251 31.73 0.48 -26.87
N VAL A 252 30.75 -0.40 -26.98
CA VAL A 252 29.91 -0.82 -25.86
C VAL A 252 30.27 -2.25 -25.47
N PHE A 253 30.34 -2.52 -24.17
CA PHE A 253 30.45 -3.87 -23.67
C PHE A 253 29.56 -4.13 -22.46
N CYS A 254 28.99 -5.33 -22.39
CA CYS A 254 28.23 -5.77 -21.21
C CYS A 254 28.64 -7.20 -20.84
N ALA A 255 29.12 -7.40 -19.61
CA ALA A 255 29.50 -8.71 -19.10
C ALA A 255 28.30 -9.63 -18.81
N GLY A 256 27.08 -9.09 -18.74
CA GLY A 256 25.88 -9.86 -18.43
C GLY A 256 25.32 -10.61 -19.63
N CYS A 257 25.30 -9.95 -20.80
CA CYS A 257 24.78 -10.51 -22.04
C CYS A 257 25.88 -10.71 -23.10
N ASN A 258 27.15 -10.54 -22.73
CA ASN A 258 28.32 -10.61 -23.62
C ASN A 258 28.20 -9.74 -24.89
N THR A 259 27.45 -8.64 -24.83
CA THR A 259 27.43 -7.65 -25.91
C THR A 259 28.80 -7.01 -26.02
N PHE A 260 29.37 -7.00 -27.22
CA PHE A 260 30.56 -6.23 -27.58
C PHE A 260 30.39 -5.70 -29.00
N GLU A 261 30.09 -4.42 -29.13
CA GLU A 261 29.68 -3.82 -30.40
C GLU A 261 30.32 -2.43 -30.56
N ILE A 262 30.52 -2.02 -31.81
CA ILE A 262 31.01 -0.69 -32.18
C ILE A 262 29.81 0.25 -32.25
N VAL A 263 29.88 1.37 -31.53
CA VAL A 263 28.83 2.41 -31.51
C VAL A 263 29.04 3.39 -32.65
N VAL A 264 30.28 3.91 -32.79
CA VAL A 264 30.75 4.81 -33.86
C VAL A 264 32.24 4.64 -34.09
#